data_AF-A0A7J6QWE3-F1
#
_entry.id   AF-A0A7J6QWE3-F1
#
_cell.length_a   1.000
_cell.length_b   1.000
_cell.length_c   1.000
_cell.angle_alpha   90.00
_cell.angle_beta   90.00
_cell.angle_gamma   90.00
#
_symmetry.space_group_name_H-M   'P 1'
#
loop_
_entity.id
_entity.type
_entity.pdbx_description
1 polymer ?
#
loop_
_entity_poly.entity_id
_entity_poly.type
_entity_poly.pdbx_seq_one_letter_code
_entity_poly.pdbx_strand_id
1 'polypeptide(L)'
;PKIGMWHSAGSLLEDWGVPFSYCFSPSLFPKPPDWGPNIDITGFCSGSDKENTSYVPPSNLAKFLSSGPKPFYIGFGSIGGDLSYIYKPILQAVKEIPDLRVVLQKGWCSLNKLTAQDFADVPDLKQRVFFICDPPARCPKCGKKPDAYSHNGLFCDACAGSSSVEDAKGTWEYDILKALGEDNIAFLSGIPHDYLFPKCCAVMHHGGAGTTAMGLDFGLPTSVISFFGDQWIWG
;
A
#
# COMPACT_ATOMS: atom_id res chain seq x y z
N PRO A 1 6.68 -4.39 37.76
CA PRO A 1 6.04 -3.61 36.69
C PRO A 1 5.33 -4.58 35.73
N LYS A 2 4.03 -4.39 35.48
CA LYS A 2 3.32 -5.19 34.49
C LYS A 2 3.91 -4.91 33.09
N ILE A 3 4.03 -5.94 32.27
CA ILE A 3 4.47 -5.80 30.89
C ILE A 3 3.29 -5.24 30.10
N GLY A 4 3.20 -3.90 30.07
CA GLY A 4 2.35 -3.21 29.12
C GLY A 4 3.01 -3.28 27.74
N MET A 5 2.27 -3.75 26.74
CA MET A 5 2.73 -3.68 25.34
C MET A 5 2.97 -2.23 24.89
N TRP A 6 2.35 -1.27 25.58
CA TRP A 6 2.48 0.16 25.39
C TRP A 6 3.09 0.75 26.66
N HIS A 7 4.33 1.23 26.60
CA HIS A 7 5.02 1.87 27.74
C HIS A 7 4.40 3.21 28.17
N SER A 8 3.24 3.59 27.62
CA SER A 8 2.49 4.78 27.97
C SER A 8 1.07 4.39 28.38
N ALA A 9 0.85 4.38 29.69
CA ALA A 9 -0.38 4.10 30.43
C ALA A 9 -0.68 2.61 30.66
N GLY A 10 -0.67 2.23 31.95
CA GLY A 10 -1.62 1.22 32.42
C GLY A 10 -3.00 1.70 31.99
N SER A 11 -3.65 0.91 31.14
CA SER A 11 -4.96 1.25 30.63
C SER A 11 -5.92 1.33 31.83
N LEU A 12 -6.71 2.40 31.94
CA LEU A 12 -7.80 2.46 32.94
C LEU A 12 -8.70 1.21 32.88
N LEU A 13 -8.80 0.59 31.71
CA LEU A 13 -9.52 -0.67 31.51
C LEU A 13 -8.86 -1.83 32.30
N GLU A 14 -7.54 -1.86 32.34
CA GLU A 14 -6.79 -2.85 33.11
C GLU A 14 -6.93 -2.61 34.61
N ASP A 15 -6.76 -1.36 35.08
CA ASP A 15 -6.88 -1.01 36.50
C ASP A 15 -8.29 -1.25 37.05
N TRP A 16 -9.31 -1.05 36.21
CA TRP A 16 -10.72 -1.27 36.57
C TRP A 16 -11.21 -2.69 36.27
N GLY A 17 -10.35 -3.58 35.78
CA GLY A 17 -10.71 -4.97 35.46
C GLY A 17 -11.77 -5.10 34.36
N VAL A 18 -11.88 -4.10 33.49
CA VAL A 18 -12.81 -4.11 32.35
C VAL A 18 -12.34 -5.18 31.36
N PRO A 19 -13.23 -6.05 30.85
CA PRO A 19 -12.86 -7.01 29.83
C PRO A 19 -12.53 -6.35 28.48
N PHE A 20 -11.39 -6.70 27.89
CA PHE A 20 -11.05 -6.28 26.52
C PHE A 20 -10.13 -7.29 25.83
N SER A 21 -10.07 -7.22 24.50
CA SER A 21 -9.27 -8.14 23.68
C SER A 21 -8.33 -7.38 22.75
N TYR A 22 -7.11 -7.89 22.62
CA TYR A 22 -6.18 -7.47 21.58
C TYR A 22 -6.40 -8.29 20.30
N CYS A 23 -6.70 -7.60 19.20
CA CYS A 23 -6.91 -8.18 17.86
C CYS A 23 -5.57 -8.45 17.12
N PHE A 24 -4.67 -9.24 17.69
CA PHE A 24 -3.48 -9.73 16.97
C PHE A 24 -3.24 -11.22 17.22
N SER A 25 -2.43 -11.84 16.36
CA SER A 25 -2.17 -13.29 16.46
C SER A 25 -1.42 -13.66 17.74
N PRO A 26 -1.91 -14.62 18.54
CA PRO A 26 -1.17 -15.14 19.70
C PRO A 26 0.10 -15.90 19.30
N SER A 27 0.24 -16.25 18.00
CA SER A 27 1.49 -16.84 17.48
C SER A 27 2.60 -15.80 17.30
N LEU A 28 2.27 -14.51 17.15
CA LEU A 28 3.25 -13.43 17.12
C LEU A 28 3.60 -12.99 18.54
N PHE A 29 2.56 -12.76 19.34
CA PHE A 29 2.68 -12.27 20.71
C PHE A 29 1.84 -13.16 21.62
N PRO A 30 2.45 -14.10 22.34
CA PRO A 30 1.72 -14.91 23.32
C PRO A 30 1.22 -14.00 24.45
N LYS A 31 0.10 -14.39 25.08
CA LYS A 31 -0.43 -13.68 26.25
C LYS A 31 0.63 -13.69 27.37
N PRO A 32 1.09 -12.51 27.83
CA PRO A 32 1.98 -12.44 28.97
C PRO A 32 1.35 -13.08 30.21
N PRO A 33 2.14 -13.82 31.03
CA PRO A 33 1.62 -14.54 32.18
C PRO A 33 1.13 -13.63 33.30
N ASP A 34 1.50 -12.35 33.30
CA ASP A 34 1.06 -11.33 34.24
C ASP A 34 -0.24 -10.61 33.84
N TRP A 35 -0.81 -10.95 32.67
CA TRP A 35 -2.12 -10.43 32.25
C TRP A 35 -3.27 -11.15 32.94
N GLY A 36 -4.26 -10.38 33.41
CA GLY A 36 -5.44 -10.90 34.09
C GLY A 36 -6.37 -11.74 33.20
N PRO A 37 -7.37 -12.41 33.79
CA PRO A 37 -8.36 -13.19 33.05
C PRO A 37 -9.32 -12.32 32.22
N ASN A 38 -9.38 -11.01 32.47
CA ASN A 38 -10.19 -10.04 31.74
C ASN A 38 -9.54 -9.56 30.42
N ILE A 39 -8.31 -9.97 30.12
CA ILE A 39 -7.59 -9.54 28.92
C ILE A 39 -7.35 -10.75 28.03
N ASP A 40 -7.82 -10.72 26.78
CA ASP A 40 -7.60 -11.79 25.82
C ASP A 40 -6.81 -11.34 24.58
N ILE A 41 -6.21 -12.31 23.89
CA ILE A 41 -5.61 -12.13 22.56
C ILE A 41 -6.35 -13.07 21.63
N THR A 42 -7.11 -12.51 20.69
CA THR A 42 -8.12 -13.27 19.94
C THR A 42 -7.66 -13.70 18.55
N GLY A 43 -6.50 -13.23 18.10
CA GLY A 43 -6.14 -13.27 16.68
C GLY A 43 -6.51 -11.97 15.97
N PHE A 44 -6.08 -11.86 14.71
CA PHE A 44 -6.44 -10.72 13.89
C PHE A 44 -7.93 -10.73 13.58
N CYS A 45 -8.52 -9.54 13.64
CA CYS A 45 -9.93 -9.31 13.35
C CYS A 45 -10.08 -9.14 11.83
N SER A 46 -9.95 -10.25 11.09
CA SER A 46 -10.02 -10.29 9.63
C SER A 46 -11.47 -10.32 9.15
N GLY A 47 -11.79 -9.61 8.06
CA GLY A 47 -13.09 -9.69 7.40
C GLY A 47 -13.40 -11.13 6.96
N SER A 48 -14.68 -11.51 6.91
CA SER A 48 -15.11 -12.88 6.58
C SER A 48 -14.72 -13.35 5.18
N ASP A 49 -14.35 -12.42 4.30
CA ASP A 49 -14.11 -12.71 2.89
C ASP A 49 -12.60 -12.79 2.65
N LYS A 50 -12.06 -14.01 2.81
CA LYS A 50 -10.64 -14.30 2.56
C LYS A 50 -10.22 -14.02 1.11
N GLU A 51 -11.15 -13.85 0.19
CA GLU A 51 -10.89 -13.28 -1.12
C GLU A 51 -12.08 -12.40 -1.47
N ASN A 52 -11.88 -11.10 -1.66
CA ASN A 52 -12.94 -10.23 -2.14
C ASN A 52 -13.21 -10.52 -3.62
N THR A 53 -14.06 -11.50 -3.89
CA THR A 53 -14.44 -11.92 -5.25
C THR A 53 -15.41 -10.95 -5.93
N SER A 54 -15.97 -10.00 -5.17
CA SER A 54 -16.92 -9.00 -5.68
C SER A 54 -16.23 -7.74 -6.21
N TYR A 55 -14.99 -7.48 -5.79
CA TYR A 55 -14.23 -6.32 -6.25
C TYR A 55 -13.84 -6.48 -7.73
N VAL A 56 -14.22 -5.49 -8.54
CA VAL A 56 -13.84 -5.40 -9.95
C VAL A 56 -12.65 -4.42 -10.05
N PRO A 57 -11.41 -4.91 -10.27
CA PRO A 57 -10.26 -4.04 -10.47
C PRO A 57 -10.31 -3.33 -11.83
N PRO A 58 -9.55 -2.24 -12.01
CA PRO A 58 -9.23 -1.73 -13.35
C PRO A 58 -8.64 -2.82 -14.25
N SER A 59 -9.04 -2.82 -15.53
CA SER A 59 -8.65 -3.85 -16.49
C SER A 59 -7.14 -3.93 -16.70
N ASN A 60 -6.44 -2.79 -16.66
CA ASN A 60 -5.00 -2.71 -16.79
C ASN A 60 -4.27 -3.39 -15.61
N LEU A 61 -4.74 -3.18 -14.38
CA LEU A 61 -4.23 -3.87 -13.19
C LEU A 61 -4.52 -5.36 -13.24
N ALA A 62 -5.75 -5.77 -13.58
CA ALA A 62 -6.10 -7.18 -13.72
C ALA A 62 -5.22 -7.90 -14.74
N LYS A 63 -4.95 -7.25 -15.89
CA LYS A 63 -4.06 -7.76 -16.93
C LYS A 63 -2.61 -7.86 -16.43
N PHE A 64 -2.12 -6.87 -15.69
CA PHE A 64 -0.79 -6.94 -15.08
C PHE A 64 -0.69 -8.11 -14.08
N LEU A 65 -1.63 -8.24 -13.16
CA LEU A 65 -1.61 -9.30 -12.14
C LEU A 65 -1.73 -10.71 -12.72
N SER A 66 -2.45 -10.88 -13.84
CA SER A 66 -2.64 -12.17 -14.51
C SER A 66 -1.54 -12.51 -15.53
N SER A 67 -0.76 -11.53 -15.97
CA SER A 67 0.39 -11.77 -16.84
C SER A 67 1.63 -12.08 -16.00
N GLY A 68 2.40 -13.11 -16.35
CA GLY A 68 3.71 -13.39 -15.74
C GLY A 68 3.69 -13.85 -14.27
N PRO A 69 4.88 -13.93 -13.62
CA PRO A 69 5.04 -14.40 -12.23
C PRO A 69 4.43 -13.44 -11.20
N LYS A 70 3.87 -13.92 -10.08
CA LYS A 70 3.25 -13.05 -9.06
C LYS A 70 4.17 -11.89 -8.62
N PRO A 71 3.70 -10.63 -8.62
CA PRO A 71 4.53 -9.49 -8.23
C PRO A 71 4.70 -9.36 -6.71
N PHE A 72 5.73 -8.63 -6.31
CA PHE A 72 5.97 -8.15 -4.96
C PHE A 72 5.14 -6.87 -4.73
N TYR A 73 4.31 -6.82 -3.69
CA TYR A 73 3.56 -5.60 -3.35
C TYR A 73 4.37 -4.70 -2.41
N ILE A 74 4.35 -3.40 -2.66
CA ILE A 74 5.02 -2.41 -1.82
C ILE A 74 4.07 -1.24 -1.58
N GLY A 75 3.70 -1.01 -0.32
CA GLY A 75 2.79 0.07 0.03
C GLY A 75 2.91 0.49 1.49
N PHE A 76 3.18 1.77 1.72
CA PHE A 76 3.38 2.31 3.06
C PHE A 76 2.14 3.00 3.62
N GLY A 77 0.96 2.89 2.99
CA GLY A 77 -0.27 3.50 3.50
C GLY A 77 -0.16 5.03 3.63
N SER A 78 -0.82 5.60 4.63
CA SER A 78 -0.94 7.06 4.80
C SER A 78 0.26 7.73 5.48
N ILE A 79 1.48 7.20 5.28
CA ILE A 79 2.70 7.79 5.83
C ILE A 79 3.01 9.09 5.07
N GLY A 80 2.96 10.22 5.77
CA GLY A 80 3.35 11.51 5.22
C GLY A 80 4.89 11.65 5.14
N GLY A 81 5.37 12.34 4.12
CA GLY A 81 6.79 12.65 3.94
C GLY A 81 7.39 12.10 2.66
N ASP A 82 8.67 12.37 2.44
CA ASP A 82 9.43 11.91 1.29
C ASP A 82 9.98 10.50 1.55
N LEU A 83 9.52 9.52 0.77
CA LEU A 83 10.00 8.14 0.85
C LEU A 83 10.92 7.76 -0.30
N SER A 84 11.47 8.72 -1.04
CA SER A 84 12.38 8.44 -2.18
C SER A 84 13.58 7.58 -1.77
N TYR A 85 14.04 7.70 -0.52
CA TYR A 85 15.12 6.87 0.02
C TYR A 85 14.76 5.38 0.14
N ILE A 86 13.47 5.03 0.10
CA ILE A 86 12.96 3.65 0.08
C ILE A 86 12.69 3.21 -1.36
N TYR A 87 11.98 4.04 -2.13
CA TYR A 87 11.55 3.68 -3.48
C TYR A 87 12.70 3.62 -4.49
N LYS A 88 13.73 4.46 -4.36
CA LYS A 88 14.90 4.41 -5.26
C LYS A 88 15.67 3.09 -5.15
N PRO A 89 16.01 2.59 -3.94
CA PRO A 89 16.55 1.23 -3.79
C PRO A 89 15.65 0.14 -4.37
N ILE A 90 14.33 0.24 -4.23
CA ILE A 90 13.40 -0.72 -4.84
C ILE A 90 13.50 -0.71 -6.36
N LEU A 91 13.48 0.48 -6.98
CA LEU A 91 13.63 0.61 -8.44
C LEU A 91 14.99 0.09 -8.89
N GLN A 92 16.04 0.30 -8.10
CA GLN A 92 17.36 -0.28 -8.36
C GLN A 92 17.33 -1.81 -8.30
N ALA A 93 16.67 -2.40 -7.30
CA ALA A 93 16.50 -3.84 -7.20
C ALA A 93 15.73 -4.42 -8.41
N VAL A 94 14.73 -3.69 -8.93
CA VAL A 94 14.04 -4.07 -10.17
C VAL A 94 15.00 -4.05 -11.36
N LYS A 95 15.95 -3.11 -11.44
CA LYS A 95 16.98 -3.10 -12.50
C LYS A 95 17.91 -4.29 -12.41
N GLU A 96 18.35 -4.63 -11.19
CA GLU A 96 19.42 -5.61 -10.97
C GLU A 96 18.95 -7.06 -10.94
N ILE A 97 17.76 -7.32 -10.39
CA ILE A 97 17.24 -8.67 -10.22
C ILE A 97 16.38 -9.01 -11.44
N PRO A 98 16.74 -10.01 -12.27
CA PRO A 98 15.88 -10.45 -13.37
C PRO A 98 14.51 -10.92 -12.85
N ASP A 99 13.46 -10.72 -13.64
CA ASP A 99 12.09 -11.19 -13.35
C ASP A 99 11.40 -10.63 -12.09
N LEU A 100 12.06 -9.76 -11.30
CA LEU A 100 11.40 -9.08 -10.18
C LEU A 100 10.30 -8.17 -10.73
N ARG A 101 9.06 -8.46 -10.35
CA ARG A 101 7.89 -7.65 -10.68
C ARG A 101 7.36 -7.00 -9.42
N VAL A 102 6.93 -5.75 -9.51
CA VAL A 102 6.47 -4.96 -8.35
C VAL A 102 5.14 -4.27 -8.65
N VAL A 103 4.27 -4.24 -7.64
CA VAL A 103 3.12 -3.33 -7.55
C VAL A 103 3.45 -2.29 -6.49
N LEU A 104 3.66 -1.05 -6.91
CA LEU A 104 3.97 0.07 -6.03
C LEU A 104 2.69 0.83 -5.72
N GLN A 105 2.24 0.83 -4.46
CA GLN A 105 1.12 1.65 -4.01
C GLN A 105 1.65 2.93 -3.36
N LYS A 106 1.45 4.03 -4.07
CA LYS A 106 1.53 5.37 -3.52
C LYS A 106 0.33 5.61 -2.62
N GLY A 107 0.52 5.51 -1.30
CA GLY A 107 -0.42 6.10 -0.33
C GLY A 107 -0.18 7.61 -0.18
N TRP A 108 -0.31 8.16 1.03
CA TRP A 108 -0.06 9.59 1.31
C TRP A 108 1.42 9.97 1.27
N CYS A 109 2.26 9.01 0.88
CA CYS A 109 3.68 9.17 0.70
C CYS A 109 3.96 10.07 -0.50
N SER A 110 4.85 11.05 -0.29
CA SER A 110 5.24 11.97 -1.34
C SER A 110 6.23 11.29 -2.28
N LEU A 111 5.70 10.68 -3.34
CA LEU A 111 6.48 10.20 -4.49
C LEU A 111 6.71 11.28 -5.57
N ASN A 112 6.43 12.54 -5.23
CA ASN A 112 6.61 13.69 -6.13
C ASN A 112 8.07 13.95 -6.54
N LYS A 113 9.04 13.26 -5.93
CA LYS A 113 10.46 13.32 -6.31
C LYS A 113 10.89 12.19 -7.24
N LEU A 114 10.01 11.22 -7.53
CA LEU A 114 10.26 10.27 -8.60
C LEU A 114 10.07 10.98 -9.94
N THR A 115 11.01 10.76 -10.83
CA THR A 115 11.05 11.32 -12.18
C THR A 115 11.10 10.21 -13.20
N ALA A 116 10.85 10.52 -14.47
CA ALA A 116 10.98 9.54 -15.55
C ALA A 116 12.39 8.89 -15.60
N GLN A 117 13.43 9.62 -15.16
CA GLN A 117 14.80 9.12 -15.13
C GLN A 117 15.01 7.98 -14.12
N ASP A 118 14.25 7.96 -13.01
CA ASP A 118 14.38 6.87 -12.03
C ASP A 118 13.97 5.50 -12.64
N PHE A 119 13.08 5.54 -13.64
CA PHE A 119 12.62 4.38 -14.41
C PHE A 119 13.42 4.13 -15.70
N ALA A 120 14.36 5.00 -16.04
CA ALA A 120 15.22 4.81 -17.20
C ALA A 120 16.06 3.55 -17.04
N ASP A 121 16.35 2.91 -18.17
CA ASP A 121 17.21 1.73 -18.28
C ASP A 121 16.71 0.49 -17.52
N VAL A 122 15.43 0.45 -17.12
CA VAL A 122 14.79 -0.76 -16.61
C VAL A 122 14.38 -1.65 -17.80
N PRO A 123 14.99 -2.84 -17.98
CA PRO A 123 14.58 -3.77 -19.04
C PRO A 123 13.15 -4.22 -18.80
N ASP A 124 12.35 -4.27 -19.88
CA ASP A 124 10.95 -4.72 -19.85
C ASP A 124 10.10 -4.02 -18.78
N LEU A 125 10.38 -2.73 -18.50
CA LEU A 125 9.76 -1.93 -17.44
C LEU A 125 8.25 -2.16 -17.29
N LYS A 126 7.51 -2.10 -18.40
CA LYS A 126 6.04 -2.24 -18.44
C LYS A 126 5.54 -3.65 -18.07
N GLN A 127 6.38 -4.67 -18.17
CA GLN A 127 6.04 -6.02 -17.71
C GLN A 127 6.32 -6.19 -16.22
N ARG A 128 7.13 -5.29 -15.64
CA ARG A 128 7.74 -5.46 -14.32
C ARG A 128 7.25 -4.48 -13.26
N VAL A 129 6.80 -3.30 -13.64
CA VAL A 129 6.35 -2.28 -12.69
C VAL A 129 4.90 -1.90 -12.98
N PHE A 130 4.07 -1.98 -11.95
CA PHE A 130 2.74 -1.41 -11.95
C PHE A 130 2.59 -0.43 -10.79
N PHE A 131 1.93 0.68 -11.04
CA PHE A 131 1.76 1.74 -10.07
C PHE A 131 0.29 1.92 -9.70
N ILE A 132 0.02 2.03 -8.40
CA ILE A 132 -1.31 2.38 -7.87
C ILE A 132 -1.14 3.68 -7.10
N CYS A 133 -1.95 4.69 -7.38
CA CYS A 133 -1.88 5.96 -6.67
C CYS A 133 -3.22 6.64 -6.54
N ASP A 134 -3.39 7.50 -5.54
CA ASP A 134 -4.57 8.36 -5.49
C ASP A 134 -4.67 9.22 -6.76
N PRO A 135 -5.89 9.51 -7.25
CA PRO A 135 -6.12 10.61 -8.18
C PRO A 135 -5.49 11.91 -7.66
N PRO A 136 -5.05 12.82 -8.54
CA PRO A 136 -4.47 14.09 -8.11
C PRO A 136 -5.46 14.87 -7.22
N ALA A 137 -4.95 15.73 -6.33
CA ALA A 137 -5.83 16.54 -5.47
C ALA A 137 -6.55 17.68 -6.23
N ARG A 138 -5.99 18.08 -7.38
CA ARG A 138 -6.52 19.11 -8.28
C ARG A 138 -6.40 18.61 -9.70
N CYS A 139 -7.39 18.93 -10.55
CA CYS A 139 -7.33 18.60 -11.97
C CYS A 139 -6.11 19.27 -12.62
N PRO A 140 -5.19 18.54 -13.26
CA PRO A 140 -3.98 19.13 -13.84
C PRO A 140 -4.28 20.19 -14.91
N LYS A 141 -5.37 20.00 -15.68
CA LYS A 141 -5.76 20.94 -16.75
C LYS A 141 -6.38 22.25 -16.24
N CYS A 142 -7.31 22.18 -15.28
CA CYS A 142 -8.09 23.36 -14.87
C CYS A 142 -7.81 23.85 -13.44
N GLY A 143 -7.00 23.12 -12.66
CA GLY A 143 -6.61 23.48 -11.29
C GLY A 143 -7.72 23.39 -10.23
N LYS A 144 -8.96 23.07 -10.62
CA LYS A 144 -10.09 22.94 -9.69
C LYS A 144 -9.97 21.67 -8.86
N LYS A 145 -10.41 21.74 -7.60
CA LYS A 145 -10.66 20.54 -6.78
C LYS A 145 -11.87 19.85 -7.40
N PRO A 146 -11.74 18.61 -7.88
CA PRO A 146 -12.85 17.94 -8.52
C PRO A 146 -13.68 17.14 -7.52
N ASP A 147 -14.94 16.96 -7.87
CA ASP A 147 -15.84 16.06 -7.15
C ASP A 147 -15.61 14.60 -7.56
N ALA A 148 -15.20 14.37 -8.81
CA ALA A 148 -14.86 13.05 -9.36
C ALA A 148 -13.89 13.15 -10.56
N TYR A 149 -13.31 12.00 -10.92
CA TYR A 149 -12.36 11.82 -12.03
C TYR A 149 -12.83 10.71 -12.98
N SER A 150 -12.65 10.90 -14.31
CA SER A 150 -13.12 9.93 -15.33
C SER A 150 -12.06 9.47 -16.34
N HIS A 151 -11.11 10.31 -16.76
CA HIS A 151 -10.06 9.90 -17.70
C HIS A 151 -8.91 9.20 -16.98
N ASN A 152 -8.98 7.87 -16.86
CA ASN A 152 -8.04 7.03 -16.10
C ASN A 152 -7.81 7.52 -14.65
N GLY A 153 -8.68 8.38 -14.11
CA GLY A 153 -8.49 9.02 -12.81
C GLY A 153 -7.59 10.27 -12.81
N LEU A 154 -7.10 10.75 -13.96
CA LEU A 154 -6.14 11.88 -14.05
C LEU A 154 -6.82 13.26 -14.17
N PHE A 155 -7.90 13.36 -14.94
CA PHE A 155 -8.63 14.61 -15.17
C PHE A 155 -10.07 14.56 -14.64
N CYS A 156 -10.55 15.69 -14.14
CA CYS A 156 -11.92 15.81 -13.67
C CYS A 156 -12.93 15.59 -14.81
N ASP A 157 -14.17 15.25 -14.47
CA ASP A 157 -15.20 14.89 -15.46
C ASP A 157 -15.44 15.95 -16.53
N ALA A 158 -15.41 17.23 -16.15
CA ALA A 158 -15.55 18.32 -17.09
C ALA A 158 -14.38 18.44 -18.08
N CYS A 159 -13.18 17.98 -17.71
CA CYS A 159 -11.99 18.07 -18.52
C CYS A 159 -11.68 16.78 -19.29
N ALA A 160 -12.07 15.61 -18.77
CA ALA A 160 -11.69 14.29 -19.25
C ALA A 160 -11.79 14.10 -20.78
N GLY A 161 -12.92 14.47 -21.39
CA GLY A 161 -13.15 14.29 -22.84
C GLY A 161 -12.38 15.25 -23.76
N SER A 162 -11.70 16.26 -23.22
CA SER A 162 -10.93 17.25 -23.99
C SER A 162 -9.44 17.30 -23.62
N SER A 163 -9.01 16.44 -22.70
CA SER A 163 -7.66 16.49 -22.14
C SER A 163 -6.76 15.42 -22.75
N SER A 164 -5.47 15.69 -22.75
CA SER A 164 -4.41 14.75 -23.08
C SER A 164 -3.40 14.71 -21.93
N VAL A 165 -2.55 13.67 -21.88
CA VAL A 165 -1.47 13.58 -20.88
C VAL A 165 -0.58 14.84 -20.86
N GLU A 166 -0.38 15.52 -22.00
CA GLU A 166 0.40 16.77 -22.05
C GLU A 166 -0.22 17.91 -21.24
N ASP A 167 -1.54 17.91 -20.99
CA ASP A 167 -2.18 18.90 -20.11
C ASP A 167 -1.77 18.73 -18.63
N ALA A 168 -1.14 17.61 -18.27
CA ALA A 168 -0.55 17.38 -16.94
C ALA A 168 0.94 17.72 -16.87
N LYS A 169 1.54 18.26 -17.94
CA LYS A 169 2.97 18.53 -17.99
C LYS A 169 3.41 19.43 -16.83
N GLY A 170 4.49 19.03 -16.16
CA GLY A 170 5.02 19.71 -14.97
C GLY A 170 4.45 19.21 -13.65
N THR A 171 3.55 18.21 -13.68
CA THR A 171 3.18 17.45 -12.48
C THR A 171 3.92 16.11 -12.43
N TRP A 172 4.03 15.52 -11.24
CA TRP A 172 4.67 14.21 -11.09
C TRP A 172 3.84 13.09 -11.76
N GLU A 173 2.52 13.23 -11.85
CA GLU A 173 1.67 12.27 -12.58
C GLU A 173 2.10 12.17 -14.05
N TYR A 174 2.42 13.30 -14.68
CA TYR A 174 2.95 13.32 -16.05
C TYR A 174 4.25 12.55 -16.16
N ASP A 175 5.19 12.74 -15.23
CA ASP A 175 6.49 12.05 -15.27
C ASP A 175 6.33 10.53 -15.17
N ILE A 176 5.45 10.06 -14.28
CA ILE A 176 5.17 8.63 -14.11
C ILE A 176 4.41 8.07 -15.33
N LEU A 177 3.43 8.80 -15.87
CA LEU A 177 2.72 8.42 -17.08
C LEU A 177 3.63 8.34 -18.29
N LYS A 178 4.60 9.25 -18.42
CA LYS A 178 5.62 9.20 -19.48
C LYS A 178 6.56 8.02 -19.32
N ALA A 179 6.89 7.64 -18.10
CA ALA A 179 7.78 6.51 -17.82
C ALA A 179 7.10 5.15 -18.05
N LEU A 180 5.95 4.92 -17.40
CA LEU A 180 5.29 3.62 -17.35
C LEU A 180 4.24 3.45 -18.45
N GLY A 181 3.64 4.55 -18.92
CA GLY A 181 2.45 4.52 -19.76
C GLY A 181 1.16 4.29 -18.96
N GLU A 182 0.03 4.66 -19.56
CA GLU A 182 -1.31 4.58 -18.95
C GLU A 182 -1.71 3.14 -18.57
N ASP A 183 -1.25 2.14 -19.33
CA ASP A 183 -1.54 0.73 -19.08
C ASP A 183 -0.88 0.16 -17.81
N ASN A 184 0.03 0.91 -17.19
CA ASN A 184 0.82 0.48 -16.04
C ASN A 184 0.55 1.30 -14.78
N ILE A 185 -0.50 2.13 -14.79
CA ILE A 185 -0.87 3.00 -13.68
C ILE A 185 -2.38 2.89 -13.45
N ALA A 186 -2.77 2.70 -12.19
CA ALA A 186 -4.17 2.80 -11.78
C ALA A 186 -4.32 3.91 -10.73
N PHE A 187 -5.12 4.92 -11.06
CA PHE A 187 -5.45 5.98 -10.11
C PHE A 187 -6.62 5.52 -9.21
N LEU A 188 -6.28 4.92 -8.07
CA LEU A 188 -7.21 4.35 -7.10
C LEU A 188 -6.89 4.90 -5.71
N SER A 189 -7.93 5.27 -4.96
CA SER A 189 -7.76 5.70 -3.56
C SER A 189 -7.27 4.60 -2.62
N GLY A 190 -7.37 3.36 -3.08
CA GLY A 190 -6.95 2.17 -2.38
C GLY A 190 -7.37 0.94 -3.19
N ILE A 191 -6.75 -0.18 -2.86
CA ILE A 191 -7.13 -1.49 -3.37
C ILE A 191 -7.36 -2.42 -2.20
N PRO A 192 -8.45 -3.22 -2.20
CA PRO A 192 -8.67 -4.21 -1.16
C PRO A 192 -7.48 -5.18 -1.10
N HIS A 193 -6.84 -5.29 0.06
CA HIS A 193 -5.67 -6.16 0.24
C HIS A 193 -6.05 -7.64 0.18
N ASP A 194 -7.25 -8.00 0.61
CA ASP A 194 -7.86 -9.32 0.42
C ASP A 194 -8.04 -9.72 -1.06
N TYR A 195 -8.15 -8.76 -1.97
CA TYR A 195 -8.12 -9.02 -3.41
C TYR A 195 -6.68 -9.12 -3.95
N LEU A 196 -5.80 -8.20 -3.54
CA LEU A 196 -4.46 -8.04 -4.12
C LEU A 196 -3.45 -9.07 -3.58
N PHE A 197 -3.40 -9.28 -2.27
CA PHE A 197 -2.36 -10.07 -1.60
C PHE A 197 -2.31 -11.53 -2.06
N PRO A 198 -3.44 -12.24 -2.27
CA PRO A 198 -3.41 -13.61 -2.85
C PRO A 198 -2.69 -13.70 -4.20
N LYS A 199 -2.62 -12.58 -4.93
CA LYS A 199 -1.99 -12.46 -6.26
C LYS A 199 -0.54 -12.00 -6.18
N CYS A 200 -0.01 -11.73 -4.99
CA CYS A 200 1.37 -11.35 -4.75
C CYS A 200 2.23 -12.53 -4.29
N CYS A 201 3.55 -12.41 -4.41
CA CYS A 201 4.51 -13.39 -3.88
C CYS A 201 5.10 -12.98 -2.51
N ALA A 202 5.10 -11.69 -2.20
CA ALA A 202 5.57 -11.12 -0.95
C ALA A 202 5.04 -9.67 -0.83
N VAL A 203 5.10 -9.12 0.39
CA VAL A 203 4.61 -7.77 0.70
C VAL A 203 5.67 -6.97 1.48
N MET A 204 5.73 -5.68 1.21
CA MET A 204 6.47 -4.69 1.99
C MET A 204 5.53 -3.56 2.37
N HIS A 205 5.45 -3.26 3.66
CA HIS A 205 4.55 -2.23 4.15
C HIS A 205 5.09 -1.55 5.41
N HIS A 206 4.35 -0.55 5.87
CA HIS A 206 4.73 0.30 6.99
C HIS A 206 4.52 -0.31 8.38
N GLY A 207 4.10 -1.58 8.48
CA GLY A 207 3.76 -2.21 9.75
C GLY A 207 2.41 -1.81 10.36
N GLY A 208 1.43 -1.30 9.61
CA GLY A 208 0.09 -1.12 10.17
C GLY A 208 -0.57 -2.46 10.51
N ALA A 209 -1.13 -2.62 11.73
CA ALA A 209 -1.64 -3.90 12.24
C ALA A 209 -2.55 -4.67 11.27
N GLY A 210 -3.46 -3.98 10.57
CA GLY A 210 -4.36 -4.61 9.59
C GLY A 210 -3.65 -5.11 8.32
N THR A 211 -2.62 -4.40 7.86
CA THR A 211 -1.83 -4.81 6.70
C THR A 211 -0.88 -5.95 7.06
N THR A 212 -0.27 -5.89 8.25
CA THR A 212 0.51 -7.00 8.82
C THR A 212 -0.35 -8.26 8.92
N ALA A 213 -1.57 -8.12 9.45
CA ALA A 213 -2.54 -9.21 9.56
C ALA A 213 -2.78 -9.89 8.20
N MET A 214 -3.07 -9.09 7.17
CA MET A 214 -3.33 -9.63 5.83
C MET A 214 -2.12 -10.31 5.21
N GLY A 215 -0.92 -9.74 5.34
CA GLY A 215 0.30 -10.40 4.86
C GLY A 215 0.48 -11.79 5.47
N LEU A 216 0.27 -11.89 6.78
CA LEU A 216 0.39 -13.15 7.53
C LEU A 216 -0.76 -14.13 7.25
N ASP A 217 -2.00 -13.65 7.17
CA ASP A 217 -3.18 -14.49 6.88
C ASP A 217 -3.10 -15.15 5.51
N PHE A 218 -2.49 -14.48 4.53
CA PHE A 218 -2.21 -15.04 3.21
C PHE A 218 -0.87 -15.80 3.11
N GLY A 219 -0.14 -15.93 4.22
CA GLY A 219 1.13 -16.66 4.27
C GLY A 219 2.23 -16.03 3.44
N LEU A 220 2.19 -14.71 3.24
CA LEU A 220 3.17 -14.00 2.42
C LEU A 220 4.40 -13.63 3.25
N PRO A 221 5.63 -13.85 2.72
CA PRO A 221 6.82 -13.20 3.25
C PRO A 221 6.58 -11.69 3.35
N THR A 222 6.76 -11.16 4.55
CA THR A 222 6.34 -9.80 4.93
C THR A 222 7.54 -8.99 5.43
N SER A 223 7.85 -7.89 4.75
CA SER A 223 8.86 -6.93 5.16
C SER A 223 8.20 -5.68 5.74
N VAL A 224 8.60 -5.30 6.95
CA VAL A 224 8.10 -4.09 7.61
C VAL A 224 9.15 -2.99 7.55
N ILE A 225 8.76 -1.79 7.14
CA ILE A 225 9.55 -0.56 7.32
C ILE A 225 8.75 0.35 8.22
N SER A 226 9.10 0.37 9.49
CA SER A 226 8.40 1.12 10.52
C SER A 226 8.75 2.61 10.50
N PHE A 227 7.77 3.47 10.77
CA PHE A 227 7.92 4.92 10.84
C PHE A 227 7.52 5.49 12.20
N PHE A 228 6.41 5.03 12.80
CA PHE A 228 5.92 5.51 14.09
C PHE A 228 4.99 4.54 14.81
N GLY A 229 4.71 4.84 16.07
CA GLY A 229 3.64 4.18 16.83
C GLY A 229 3.86 2.67 16.98
N ASP A 230 2.81 1.92 16.70
CA ASP A 230 2.76 0.47 16.85
C ASP A 230 3.54 -0.31 15.80
N GLN A 231 3.98 0.37 14.74
CA GLN A 231 4.62 -0.26 13.58
C GLN A 231 5.86 -1.07 13.99
N TRP A 232 6.67 -0.52 14.91
CA TRP A 232 7.88 -1.13 15.44
C TRP A 232 7.69 -2.49 16.12
N ILE A 233 6.45 -2.80 16.52
CA ILE A 233 6.12 -4.09 17.12
C ILE A 233 6.19 -5.19 16.06
N TRP A 234 5.83 -4.87 14.81
CA TRP A 234 5.68 -5.86 13.74
C TRP A 234 6.96 -6.09 12.93
N GLY A 235 7.97 -5.22 13.06
CA GLY A 235 9.28 -5.33 12.41
C GLY A 235 10.05 -4.02 12.33
#